data_AF-A0A2K4WL74-F1
#
_entry.id   AF-A0A2K4WL74-F1
#
_cell.length_a   1.000
_cell.length_b   1.000
_cell.length_c   1.000
_cell.angle_alpha   90.00
_cell.angle_beta   90.00
_cell.angle_gamma   90.00
#
_symmetry.space_group_name_H-M   'P 1'
#
loop_
_entity.id
_entity.type
_entity.pdbx_description
1 polymer ?
#
loop_
_entity_poly.entity_id
_entity_poly.type
_entity_poly.pdbx_seq_one_letter_code
_entity_poly.pdbx_strand_id
1 'polypeptide(L)'
;MIMKEKIEDYTEAEFMEVLNELFNGVSATKENAEEYVISLIDHITEVTEHPEKSDLLYYPPEGREDSAAGVMKEIKEWRAKKWQAGFQRLSTHTQTA
;
A
#
# COMPACT_ATOMS: atom_id res chain seq x y z
N MET A 1 -6.01 -16.10 2.94
CA MET A 1 -5.83 -14.73 2.44
C MET A 1 -6.54 -14.58 1.10
N ILE A 2 -7.24 -13.45 0.89
CA ILE A 2 -7.92 -13.11 -0.35
C ILE A 2 -7.33 -11.78 -0.87
N MET A 3 -6.89 -11.74 -2.12
CA MET A 3 -6.46 -10.51 -2.80
C MET A 3 -7.66 -9.87 -3.51
N LYS A 4 -8.22 -8.81 -2.93
CA LYS A 4 -9.28 -7.94 -3.46
C LYS A 4 -8.72 -6.88 -4.40
N GLU A 5 -9.46 -6.53 -5.43
CA GLU A 5 -9.02 -5.64 -6.54
C GLU A 5 -8.79 -4.18 -6.14
N LYS A 6 -9.45 -3.69 -5.07
CA LYS A 6 -9.34 -2.30 -4.62
C LYS A 6 -8.93 -2.24 -3.17
N ILE A 7 -8.13 -1.24 -2.80
CA ILE A 7 -7.73 -1.07 -1.40
C ILE A 7 -8.92 -0.72 -0.51
N GLU A 8 -9.94 -0.05 -1.05
CA GLU A 8 -11.15 0.35 -0.33
C GLU A 8 -12.00 -0.85 0.10
N ASP A 9 -11.80 -2.02 -0.53
CA ASP A 9 -12.49 -3.25 -0.18
C ASP A 9 -11.81 -3.97 1.00
N TYR A 10 -10.61 -3.53 1.42
CA TYR A 10 -9.90 -4.09 2.57
C TYR A 10 -10.23 -3.37 3.87
N THR A 11 -10.37 -4.15 4.92
CA THR A 11 -10.07 -3.68 6.27
C THR A 11 -8.56 -3.60 6.46
N GLU A 12 -8.12 -2.77 7.43
CA GLU A 12 -6.69 -2.66 7.76
C GLU A 12 -6.07 -4.01 8.17
N ALA A 13 -6.82 -4.86 8.88
CA ALA A 13 -6.37 -6.18 9.27
C ALA A 13 -6.15 -7.12 8.07
N GLU A 14 -7.08 -7.15 7.12
CA GLU A 14 -6.95 -7.98 5.92
C GLU A 14 -5.78 -7.53 5.05
N PHE A 15 -5.57 -6.21 4.89
CA PHE A 15 -4.43 -5.73 4.11
C PHE A 15 -3.10 -5.93 4.86
N MET A 16 -3.12 -5.92 6.20
CA MET A 16 -1.95 -6.29 6.99
C MET A 16 -1.60 -7.78 6.81
N GLU A 17 -2.57 -8.68 6.66
CA GLU A 17 -2.28 -10.08 6.31
C GLU A 17 -1.56 -10.22 4.97
N VAL A 18 -1.94 -9.43 3.96
CA VAL A 18 -1.27 -9.38 2.64
C VAL A 18 0.20 -8.97 2.80
N LEU A 19 0.45 -7.89 3.54
CA LEU A 19 1.82 -7.43 3.80
C LEU A 19 2.62 -8.46 4.59
N ASN A 20 2.02 -9.04 5.64
CA ASN A 20 2.70 -10.03 6.47
C ASN A 20 3.05 -11.31 5.70
N GLU A 21 2.21 -11.77 4.76
CA GLU A 21 2.54 -12.91 3.90
C GLU A 21 3.83 -12.65 3.11
N LEU A 22 4.02 -11.42 2.60
CA LEU A 22 5.24 -11.03 1.90
C LEU A 22 6.45 -10.93 2.85
N PHE A 23 6.30 -10.18 3.96
CA PHE A 23 7.41 -9.84 4.86
C PHE A 23 7.85 -10.99 5.77
N ASN A 24 6.93 -11.88 6.18
CA ASN A 24 7.28 -13.05 7.00
C ASN A 24 7.84 -14.20 6.16
N GLY A 25 7.79 -14.09 4.83
CA GLY A 25 8.28 -15.08 3.89
C GLY A 25 7.23 -16.12 3.52
N VAL A 26 7.07 -16.30 2.21
CA VAL A 26 6.26 -17.37 1.64
C VAL A 26 6.99 -18.71 1.82
N SER A 27 6.28 -19.74 2.27
CA SER A 27 6.87 -21.08 2.41
C SER A 27 7.46 -21.58 1.09
N ALA A 28 8.70 -22.05 1.12
CA ALA A 28 9.36 -22.65 -0.04
C ALA A 28 8.69 -23.95 -0.54
N THR A 29 7.81 -24.56 0.27
CA THR A 29 7.02 -25.73 -0.14
C THR A 29 5.75 -25.36 -0.89
N LYS A 30 5.45 -24.06 -1.02
CA LYS A 30 4.32 -23.58 -1.82
C LYS A 30 4.65 -23.79 -3.29
N GLU A 31 3.71 -24.38 -4.02
CA GLU A 31 3.81 -24.49 -5.47
C GLU A 31 3.95 -23.08 -6.06
N ASN A 32 4.91 -22.90 -6.97
CA ASN A 32 5.23 -21.62 -7.60
C ASN A 32 5.46 -20.47 -6.59
N ALA A 33 6.16 -20.75 -5.49
CA ALA A 33 6.43 -19.76 -4.43
C ALA A 33 7.02 -18.44 -4.97
N GLU A 34 7.95 -18.49 -5.93
CA GLU A 34 8.53 -17.29 -6.55
C GLU A 34 7.48 -16.48 -7.32
N GLU A 35 6.68 -17.12 -8.18
CA GLU A 35 5.59 -16.46 -8.91
C GLU A 35 4.53 -15.90 -7.97
N TYR A 36 4.26 -16.59 -6.86
CA TYR A 36 3.34 -16.12 -5.84
C TYR A 36 3.88 -14.86 -5.14
N VAL A 37 5.17 -14.84 -4.76
CA VAL A 37 5.81 -13.65 -4.20
C VAL A 37 5.73 -12.47 -5.19
N ILE A 38 6.03 -12.70 -6.47
CA ILE A 38 5.87 -11.68 -7.51
C ILE A 38 4.42 -11.17 -7.56
N SER A 39 3.43 -12.07 -7.52
CA SER A 39 2.01 -11.69 -7.52
C SER A 39 1.63 -10.82 -6.31
N LEU A 40 2.20 -11.07 -5.13
CA LEU A 40 1.98 -10.25 -3.94
C LEU A 40 2.52 -8.83 -4.14
N ILE A 41 3.73 -8.71 -4.67
CA ILE A 41 4.39 -7.42 -4.92
C ILE A 41 3.61 -6.60 -5.95
N ASP A 42 3.23 -7.23 -7.06
CA ASP A 42 2.45 -6.59 -8.12
C ASP A 42 1.10 -6.13 -7.59
N HIS A 43 0.42 -7.01 -6.83
CA HIS A 43 -0.86 -6.71 -6.22
C HIS A 43 -0.80 -5.54 -5.24
N ILE A 44 0.17 -5.53 -4.31
CA ILE A 44 0.38 -4.42 -3.37
C ILE A 44 0.67 -3.12 -4.13
N THR A 45 1.51 -3.20 -5.16
CA THR A 45 1.86 -2.05 -6.01
C THR A 45 0.62 -1.45 -6.68
N GLU A 46 -0.24 -2.30 -7.23
CA GLU A 46 -1.45 -1.89 -7.95
C GLU A 46 -2.48 -1.24 -7.01
N VAL A 47 -2.89 -1.95 -5.95
CA VAL A 47 -4.01 -1.48 -5.11
C VAL A 47 -3.66 -0.26 -4.27
N THR A 48 -2.38 -0.11 -3.89
CA THR A 48 -1.94 1.04 -3.09
C THR A 48 -1.88 2.32 -3.91
N GLU A 49 -1.73 2.22 -5.24
CA GLU A 49 -1.53 3.33 -6.17
C GLU A 49 -0.36 4.26 -5.78
N HIS A 50 0.54 3.80 -4.90
CA HIS A 50 1.62 4.63 -4.38
C HIS A 50 2.59 4.96 -5.53
N PRO A 51 3.06 6.22 -5.66
CA PRO A 51 3.93 6.62 -6.77
C PRO A 51 5.26 5.85 -6.80
N GLU A 52 5.73 5.39 -5.66
CA GLU A 52 6.96 4.59 -5.54
C GLU A 52 6.78 3.13 -5.95
N LYS A 53 5.53 2.69 -6.18
CA LYS A 53 5.22 1.33 -6.64
C LYS A 53 5.87 0.27 -5.74
N SER A 54 6.65 -0.65 -6.33
CA SER A 54 7.40 -1.67 -5.61
C SER A 54 8.55 -1.11 -4.77
N ASP A 55 9.08 0.08 -5.08
CA ASP A 55 10.18 0.66 -4.31
C ASP A 55 9.77 0.94 -2.87
N LEU A 56 8.47 1.20 -2.65
CA LEU A 56 7.86 1.27 -1.32
C LEU A 56 8.18 0.04 -0.44
N LEU A 57 8.33 -1.13 -1.06
CA LEU A 57 8.56 -2.42 -0.38
C LEU A 57 10.05 -2.72 -0.18
N TYR A 58 10.92 -2.25 -1.08
CA TYR A 58 12.35 -2.62 -1.09
C TYR A 58 13.29 -1.54 -0.55
N TYR A 59 12.87 -0.28 -0.60
CA TYR A 59 13.73 0.86 -0.33
C TYR A 59 13.06 1.80 0.67
N PRO A 60 12.95 1.39 1.96
CA PRO A 60 12.44 2.27 3.01
C PRO A 60 13.23 3.59 3.05
N PRO A 61 12.56 4.76 3.11
CA PRO A 61 13.24 6.02 3.35
C PRO A 61 13.86 6.04 4.77
N GLU A 62 14.88 6.88 4.96
CA GLU A 62 15.53 7.02 6.27
C GLU A 62 14.50 7.32 7.38
N GLY A 63 14.52 6.50 8.44
CA GLY A 63 13.64 6.65 9.60
C GLY A 63 12.27 5.98 9.48
N ARG A 64 11.92 5.39 8.33
CA ARG A 64 10.81 4.42 8.25
C ARG A 64 11.30 3.03 8.64
N GLU A 65 10.51 2.32 9.42
CA GLU A 65 10.76 0.90 9.71
C GLU A 65 10.71 0.06 8.43
N ASP A 66 11.68 -0.85 8.28
CA ASP A 66 11.71 -1.83 7.19
C ASP A 66 10.85 -3.04 7.52
N SER A 67 9.53 -2.84 7.57
CA SER A 67 8.57 -3.87 7.95
C SER A 67 7.21 -3.64 7.30
N ALA A 68 6.37 -4.68 7.33
CA ALA A 68 4.96 -4.60 6.95
C ALA A 68 4.22 -3.45 7.66
N ALA A 69 4.52 -3.22 8.95
CA ALA A 69 3.93 -2.13 9.72
C ALA A 69 4.41 -0.75 9.24
N GLY A 70 5.70 -0.63 8.89
CA GLY A 70 6.27 0.57 8.29
C GLY A 70 5.60 0.93 6.97
N VAL A 71 5.44 -0.05 6.07
CA VAL A 71 4.76 0.10 4.77
C VAL A 71 3.29 0.47 4.95
N MET A 72 2.55 -0.22 5.83
CA MET A 72 1.15 0.07 6.13
C MET A 72 0.96 1.53 6.58
N LYS A 73 1.83 2.00 7.49
CA LYS A 73 1.79 3.37 7.99
C LYS A 73 1.98 4.38 6.87
N GLU A 74 2.96 4.17 6.00
CA GLU A 74 3.25 5.06 4.88
C GLU A 74 2.09 5.16 3.89
N ILE A 75 1.50 4.01 3.50
CA ILE A 75 0.32 3.98 2.62
C ILE A 75 -0.83 4.79 3.20
N LYS A 76 -1.10 4.65 4.50
CA LYS A 76 -2.16 5.39 5.20
C LYS A 76 -1.90 6.89 5.18
N GLU A 77 -0.68 7.32 5.51
CA GLU A 77 -0.30 8.74 5.53
C GLU A 77 -0.37 9.35 4.13
N TRP A 78 0.11 8.64 3.10
CA TRP A 78 0.07 9.09 1.72
C TRP A 78 -1.36 9.21 1.19
N ARG A 79 -2.22 8.18 1.38
CA ARG A 79 -3.62 8.24 0.92
C ARG A 79 -4.42 9.33 1.63
N ALA A 80 -4.18 9.54 2.92
CA ALA A 80 -4.80 10.64 3.66
C ALA A 80 -4.43 12.02 3.07
N LYS A 81 -3.15 12.24 2.74
CA LYS A 81 -2.67 13.47 2.08
C LYS A 81 -3.24 13.63 0.65
N LYS A 82 -3.29 12.56 -0.14
CA LYS A 82 -3.88 12.55 -1.50
C LYS A 82 -5.35 12.98 -1.46
N TRP A 83 -6.11 12.45 -0.50
CA TRP A 83 -7.52 12.80 -0.32
C TRP A 83 -7.70 14.25 0.12
N GLN A 84 -6.86 14.75 1.04
CA GLN A 84 -6.86 16.16 1.45
C GLN A 84 -6.55 17.11 0.27
N ALA A 85 -5.57 16.78 -0.57
CA ALA A 85 -5.22 17.58 -1.74
C ALA A 85 -6.37 17.62 -2.78
N GLY A 86 -7.11 16.52 -2.93
CA GLY A 86 -8.32 16.46 -3.75
C GLY A 86 -9.44 17.39 -3.25
N PHE A 87 -9.60 17.49 -1.93
CA PHE A 87 -10.60 18.38 -1.30
C PHE A 87 -10.21 19.86 -1.33
N GLN A 88 -8.92 20.20 -1.19
CA GLN A 88 -8.47 21.60 -1.28
C GLN A 88 -8.69 22.22 -2.66
N ARG A 89 -8.84 21.42 -3.72
CA ARG A 89 -9.14 21.92 -5.07
C ARG A 89 -10.57 22.46 -5.25
N LEU A 90 -11.48 22.21 -4.30
CA LEU A 90 -12.89 22.64 -4.38
C LEU A 90 -13.21 23.95 -3.65
N SER A 91 -12.21 24.67 -3.13
CA SER A 91 -12.45 25.88 -2.30
C SER A 91 -11.79 27.16 -2.84
N THR A 92 -11.79 27.37 -4.16
CA THR A 92 -11.58 28.70 -4.73
C THR A 92 -12.70 29.06 -5.69
N HIS A 93 -13.86 29.42 -5.15
CA HIS A 93 -14.67 30.47 -5.76
C HIS A 93 -14.71 31.64 -4.79
N THR A 94 -13.85 32.60 -5.12
CA THR A 94 -13.75 33.95 -4.60
C THR A 94 -15.13 34.60 -4.63
N GLN A 95 -15.71 34.87 -3.47
CA GLN A 95 -16.76 35.88 -3.36
C GLN A 95 -16.07 37.15 -2.89
N THR A 96 -15.69 38.00 -3.85
CA THR A 96 -15.31 39.38 -3.57
C THR A 96 -16.55 40.25 -3.81
N ALA A 97 -16.76 41.14 -2.85
CA ALA A 97 -17.87 42.07 -2.68
C ALA A 97 -18.18 42.94 -3.91
#